data_AF-A0A134A1Z2-F1
#
_entry.id   AF-A0A134A1Z2-F1
#
_cell.length_a   1.000
_cell.length_b   1.000
_cell.length_c   1.000
_cell.angle_alpha   90.00
_cell.angle_beta   90.00
_cell.angle_gamma   90.00
#
_symmetry.space_group_name_H-M   'P 1'
#
loop_
_entity.id
_entity.type
_entity.pdbx_description
1 polymer ?
#
loop_
_entity_poly.entity_id
_entity_poly.type
_entity_poly.pdbx_seq_one_letter_code
_entity_poly.pdbx_strand_id
1 'polypeptide(L)'
;MSISFYVKNKKKFLGYKAVLNVETALSLLDKELYTYNTGNIDINDLLLSPVSNYQCLLIGDGKESARGFELYYNNKNKNYSIRVFTPSSREDWLLALEYIKALAKKFDSKIISETGEEYTVDNIDKFDYEGDILYGIEGISSRVKGEDSTLYSIFGINRIVSFNQEMIDRIENSDSPIDTFSNMIKEIQYLDAFSANQRFFRNKEDGKIIGTYTLTQNLRTILPYKPSVEFENSDMVKNEDIAFWNIGLVTIDEDENDPNSYQVVGQLDYNDFIKKLPKDKYHFIDASYILVEPLSKEKILGLLEISVN
;
A
#
# COMPACT_ATOMS: atom_id res chain seq x y z
N MET A 1 -2.01 -8.00 12.45
CA MET A 1 -3.06 -8.99 12.80
C MET A 1 -4.00 -9.10 11.61
N SER A 2 -4.85 -10.12 11.58
CA SER A 2 -5.79 -10.37 10.48
C SER A 2 -6.84 -11.37 10.91
N ILE A 3 -7.97 -11.38 10.19
CA ILE A 3 -9.04 -12.36 10.34
C ILE A 3 -9.18 -13.17 9.05
N SER A 4 -9.29 -14.49 9.18
CA SER A 4 -9.46 -15.39 8.04
C SER A 4 -10.81 -16.11 8.01
N PHE A 5 -11.34 -16.29 6.80
CA PHE A 5 -12.52 -17.10 6.51
C PHE A 5 -12.19 -18.19 5.50
N TYR A 6 -12.79 -19.36 5.66
CA TYR A 6 -12.56 -20.53 4.83
C TYR A 6 -13.83 -20.98 4.13
N VAL A 7 -13.75 -21.11 2.80
CA VAL A 7 -14.83 -21.67 1.98
C VAL A 7 -14.35 -22.98 1.37
N LYS A 8 -15.01 -24.08 1.73
CA LYS A 8 -14.65 -25.41 1.21
C LYS A 8 -14.87 -25.47 -0.29
N ASN A 9 -13.96 -26.13 -1.00
CA ASN A 9 -14.18 -26.44 -2.41
C ASN A 9 -15.25 -27.53 -2.55
N LYS A 10 -16.05 -27.47 -3.62
CA LYS A 10 -17.16 -28.41 -3.85
C LYS A 10 -16.62 -29.81 -4.13
N LYS A 11 -16.97 -30.76 -3.25
CA LYS A 11 -16.68 -32.18 -3.44
C LYS A 11 -17.48 -32.72 -4.63
N LYS A 12 -16.84 -33.54 -5.46
CA LYS A 12 -17.47 -34.27 -6.57
C LYS A 12 -17.48 -35.76 -6.27
N PHE A 13 -18.13 -36.56 -7.13
CA PHE A 13 -18.11 -38.03 -7.03
C PHE A 13 -16.66 -38.57 -6.99
N LEU A 14 -15.79 -38.01 -7.84
CA LEU A 14 -14.34 -38.20 -7.78
C LEU A 14 -13.66 -36.86 -7.49
N GLY A 15 -13.05 -36.75 -6.31
CA GLY A 15 -12.24 -35.58 -5.92
C GLY A 15 -13.05 -34.31 -5.65
N TYR A 16 -12.54 -33.18 -6.12
CA TYR A 16 -13.09 -31.83 -5.91
C TYR A 16 -13.23 -31.10 -7.25
N LYS A 17 -14.05 -30.05 -7.28
CA LYS A 17 -14.09 -29.12 -8.41
C LYS A 17 -12.71 -28.49 -8.62
N ALA A 18 -12.38 -28.16 -9.87
CA ALA A 18 -11.10 -27.52 -10.21
C ALA A 18 -10.93 -26.22 -9.41
N VAL A 19 -9.69 -25.91 -9.05
CA VAL A 19 -9.34 -24.63 -8.44
C VAL A 19 -9.61 -23.52 -9.45
N LEU A 20 -10.14 -22.38 -8.99
CA LEU A 20 -10.34 -21.22 -9.85
C LEU A 20 -8.98 -20.76 -10.41
N ASN A 21 -8.97 -20.34 -11.67
CA ASN A 21 -7.90 -19.48 -12.14
C ASN A 21 -8.09 -18.05 -11.59
N VAL A 22 -7.07 -17.22 -11.70
CA VAL A 22 -7.09 -15.85 -11.17
C VAL A 22 -8.19 -15.03 -11.84
N GLU A 23 -8.36 -15.11 -13.16
CA GLU A 23 -9.43 -14.40 -13.89
C GLU A 23 -10.82 -14.72 -13.35
N THR A 24 -11.13 -16.00 -13.15
CA THR A 24 -12.44 -16.42 -12.60
C THR A 24 -12.60 -16.01 -11.14
N ALA A 25 -11.50 -15.91 -10.38
CA ALA A 25 -11.52 -15.43 -9.01
C ALA A 25 -11.82 -13.92 -8.96
N LEU A 26 -11.18 -13.11 -9.80
CA LEU A 26 -11.44 -11.67 -9.89
C LEU A 26 -12.87 -11.37 -10.40
N SER A 27 -13.40 -12.21 -11.28
CA SER A 27 -14.74 -12.04 -11.87
C SER A 27 -15.88 -12.67 -11.06
N LEU A 28 -15.70 -12.91 -9.75
CA LEU A 28 -16.74 -13.50 -8.90
C LEU A 28 -17.87 -12.53 -8.55
N LEU A 29 -17.58 -11.23 -8.55
CA LEU A 29 -18.51 -10.16 -8.29
C LEU A 29 -18.80 -9.40 -9.58
N ASP A 30 -19.94 -8.71 -9.64
CA ASP A 30 -20.24 -7.75 -10.71
C ASP A 30 -19.53 -6.40 -10.42
N LYS A 31 -18.21 -6.50 -10.23
CA LYS A 31 -17.29 -5.42 -9.87
C LYS A 31 -15.94 -5.67 -10.52
N GLU A 32 -15.24 -4.60 -10.88
CA GLU A 32 -13.89 -4.70 -11.45
C GLU A 32 -12.87 -4.86 -10.33
N LEU A 33 -12.41 -6.10 -10.13
CA LEU A 33 -11.39 -6.42 -9.13
C LEU A 33 -10.05 -6.65 -9.80
N TYR A 34 -9.01 -6.19 -9.12
CA TYR A 34 -7.62 -6.36 -9.54
C TYR A 34 -6.85 -7.17 -8.51
N THR A 35 -5.71 -7.71 -8.95
CA THR A 35 -4.72 -8.27 -8.06
C THR A 35 -3.51 -7.34 -7.98
N TYR A 36 -3.01 -7.15 -6.77
CA TYR A 36 -1.92 -6.25 -6.43
C TYR A 36 -0.69 -7.03 -5.95
N ASN A 37 0.47 -6.37 -5.93
CA ASN A 37 1.73 -6.93 -5.43
C ASN A 37 2.15 -8.25 -6.10
N THR A 38 1.87 -8.38 -7.40
CA THR A 38 2.20 -9.59 -8.19
C THR A 38 3.61 -9.58 -8.79
N GLY A 39 4.41 -8.55 -8.50
CA GLY A 39 5.76 -8.40 -9.06
C GLY A 39 5.75 -8.35 -10.58
N ASN A 40 6.76 -8.98 -11.20
CA ASN A 40 6.98 -8.97 -12.66
C ASN A 40 6.35 -10.17 -13.39
N ILE A 41 5.22 -10.70 -12.89
CA ILE A 41 4.52 -11.81 -13.54
C ILE A 41 3.79 -11.29 -14.78
N ASP A 42 3.89 -11.99 -15.91
CA ASP A 42 3.10 -11.67 -17.10
C ASP A 42 1.60 -11.76 -16.80
N ILE A 43 0.84 -10.76 -17.25
CA ILE A 43 -0.57 -10.64 -16.91
C ILE A 43 -1.41 -11.81 -17.46
N ASN A 44 -1.09 -12.34 -18.64
CA ASN A 44 -1.84 -13.46 -19.21
C ASN A 44 -1.54 -14.75 -18.44
N ASP A 45 -0.26 -14.97 -18.12
CA ASP A 45 0.15 -16.12 -17.29
C ASP A 45 -0.52 -16.07 -15.93
N LEU A 46 -0.57 -14.88 -15.31
CA LEU A 46 -1.24 -14.65 -14.03
C LEU A 46 -2.73 -15.02 -14.11
N LEU A 47 -3.46 -14.41 -15.05
CA LEU A 47 -4.92 -14.56 -15.17
C LEU A 47 -5.34 -16.01 -15.45
N LEU A 48 -4.59 -16.73 -16.28
CA LEU A 48 -4.90 -18.11 -16.67
C LEU A 48 -4.47 -19.15 -15.63
N SER A 49 -3.56 -18.80 -14.73
CA SER A 49 -3.03 -19.74 -13.74
C SER A 49 -4.03 -20.01 -12.58
N PRO A 50 -4.01 -21.22 -11.99
CA PRO A 50 -4.77 -21.52 -10.79
C PRO A 50 -4.36 -20.64 -9.59
N VAL A 51 -5.33 -20.20 -8.79
CA VAL A 51 -5.08 -19.49 -7.51
C VAL A 51 -4.13 -20.27 -6.59
N SER A 52 -4.14 -21.61 -6.67
CA SER A 52 -3.24 -22.48 -5.89
C SER A 52 -1.77 -22.38 -6.23
N ASN A 53 -1.39 -21.68 -7.30
CA ASN A 53 0.01 -21.45 -7.68
C ASN A 53 0.67 -20.34 -6.86
N TYR A 54 -0.14 -19.51 -6.19
CA TYR A 54 0.33 -18.36 -5.42
C TYR A 54 0.21 -18.63 -3.92
N GLN A 55 1.15 -18.08 -3.15
CA GLN A 55 1.06 -18.09 -1.69
C GLN A 55 -0.20 -17.35 -1.24
N CYS A 56 -0.46 -16.20 -1.86
CA CYS A 56 -1.68 -15.42 -1.76
C CYS A 56 -1.76 -14.43 -2.94
N LEU A 57 -2.97 -13.99 -3.26
CA LEU A 57 -3.26 -12.91 -4.18
C LEU A 57 -3.90 -11.78 -3.36
N LEU A 58 -3.32 -10.59 -3.41
CA LEU A 58 -3.94 -9.40 -2.81
C LEU A 58 -4.99 -8.88 -3.78
N ILE A 59 -6.27 -8.94 -3.44
CA ILE A 59 -7.39 -8.55 -4.29
C ILE A 59 -8.05 -7.29 -3.72
N GLY A 60 -8.40 -6.36 -4.59
CA GLY A 60 -9.09 -5.13 -4.20
C GLY A 60 -9.82 -4.46 -5.38
N ASP A 61 -10.67 -3.51 -5.04
CA ASP A 61 -11.28 -2.59 -6.00
C ASP A 61 -10.28 -1.47 -6.36
N GLY A 62 -10.23 -1.10 -7.64
CA GLY A 62 -9.27 -0.11 -8.17
C GLY A 62 -9.44 1.32 -7.65
N LYS A 63 -10.52 1.63 -6.94
CA LYS A 63 -10.86 2.99 -6.47
C LYS A 63 -11.29 3.04 -5.02
N GLU A 64 -11.81 1.94 -4.48
CA GLU A 64 -12.40 1.89 -3.15
C GLU A 64 -11.52 1.18 -2.12
N SER A 65 -10.65 0.25 -2.52
CA SER A 65 -9.85 -0.53 -1.58
C SER A 65 -8.65 0.24 -1.05
N ALA A 66 -8.51 0.31 0.27
CA ALA A 66 -7.31 0.87 0.89
C ALA A 66 -6.22 -0.19 1.08
N ARG A 67 -6.63 -1.39 1.48
CA ARG A 67 -5.74 -2.54 1.75
C ARG A 67 -6.14 -3.79 0.97
N GLY A 68 -7.39 -3.89 0.53
CA GLY A 68 -7.93 -5.10 -0.09
C GLY A 68 -8.01 -6.28 0.89
N PHE A 69 -8.10 -7.49 0.34
CA PHE A 69 -8.06 -8.75 1.08
C PHE A 69 -7.19 -9.77 0.35
N GLU A 70 -6.66 -10.75 1.06
CA GLU A 70 -5.88 -11.81 0.43
C GLU A 70 -6.71 -13.05 0.17
N LEU A 71 -6.53 -13.61 -1.03
CA LEU A 71 -7.08 -14.90 -1.43
C LEU A 71 -5.96 -15.93 -1.60
N TYR A 72 -6.09 -17.10 -0.99
CA TYR A 72 -5.25 -18.24 -1.33
C TYR A 72 -6.02 -19.56 -1.28
N TYR A 73 -5.50 -20.58 -1.96
CA TYR A 73 -6.10 -21.91 -1.97
C TYR A 73 -5.23 -22.92 -1.21
N ASN A 74 -5.80 -23.53 -0.17
CA ASN A 74 -5.10 -24.57 0.59
C ASN A 74 -5.28 -25.94 -0.08
N ASN A 75 -4.20 -26.44 -0.70
CA ASN A 75 -4.21 -27.75 -1.36
C ASN A 75 -4.44 -28.94 -0.42
N LYS A 76 -4.06 -28.84 0.86
CA LYS A 76 -4.27 -29.92 1.84
C LYS A 76 -5.72 -29.95 2.32
N ASN A 77 -6.25 -28.80 2.71
CA ASN A 77 -7.58 -28.66 3.27
C ASN A 77 -8.66 -28.51 2.20
N LYS A 78 -8.30 -28.33 0.92
CA LYS A 78 -9.23 -28.16 -0.21
C LYS A 78 -10.24 -27.05 0.05
N ASN A 79 -9.76 -25.89 0.50
CA ASN A 79 -10.56 -24.70 0.74
C ASN A 79 -9.86 -23.46 0.18
N TYR A 80 -10.67 -22.45 -0.12
CA TYR A 80 -10.20 -21.09 -0.31
C TYR A 80 -10.16 -20.42 1.06
N SER A 81 -9.13 -19.62 1.28
CA SER A 81 -9.01 -18.77 2.45
C SER A 81 -9.02 -17.32 2.00
N ILE A 82 -9.83 -16.52 2.68
CA ILE A 82 -9.93 -15.08 2.52
C ILE A 82 -9.40 -14.47 3.81
N ARG A 83 -8.34 -13.67 3.73
CA ARG A 83 -7.72 -13.02 4.89
C ARG A 83 -7.88 -11.51 4.77
N VAL A 84 -8.45 -10.89 5.78
CA VAL A 84 -8.63 -9.43 5.90
C VAL A 84 -7.71 -8.94 7.00
N PHE A 85 -6.91 -7.91 6.74
CA PHE A 85 -5.96 -7.41 7.73
C PHE A 85 -6.65 -6.55 8.79
N THR A 86 -6.12 -6.57 10.00
CA THR A 86 -6.63 -5.74 11.11
C THR A 86 -5.69 -4.55 11.34
N PRO A 87 -6.18 -3.29 11.28
CA PRO A 87 -7.48 -2.86 10.74
C PRO A 87 -7.45 -2.71 9.21
N SER A 88 -8.54 -3.06 8.51
CA SER A 88 -8.78 -2.69 7.11
C SER A 88 -9.89 -1.64 7.02
N SER A 89 -10.05 -0.97 5.87
CA SER A 89 -11.15 0.01 5.75
C SER A 89 -12.51 -0.69 5.83
N ARG A 90 -13.57 0.09 6.10
CA ARG A 90 -14.95 -0.38 5.99
C ARG A 90 -15.21 -0.97 4.60
N GLU A 91 -14.76 -0.30 3.55
CA GLU A 91 -14.94 -0.72 2.15
C GLU A 91 -14.24 -2.05 1.87
N ASP A 92 -13.03 -2.25 2.38
CA ASP A 92 -12.30 -3.52 2.25
C ASP A 92 -13.03 -4.67 2.95
N TRP A 93 -13.57 -4.41 4.16
CA TRP A 93 -14.36 -5.40 4.90
C TRP A 93 -15.66 -5.76 4.19
N LEU A 94 -16.41 -4.76 3.71
CA LEU A 94 -17.64 -4.98 2.95
C LEU A 94 -17.37 -5.75 1.65
N LEU A 95 -16.30 -5.41 0.93
CA LEU A 95 -15.87 -6.12 -0.26
C LEU A 95 -15.51 -7.57 0.05
N ALA A 96 -14.73 -7.82 1.10
CA ALA A 96 -14.33 -9.17 1.49
C ALA A 96 -15.54 -10.04 1.86
N LEU A 97 -16.50 -9.52 2.63
CA LEU A 97 -17.73 -10.24 3.01
C LEU A 97 -18.60 -10.55 1.79
N GLU A 98 -18.75 -9.60 0.86
CA GLU A 98 -19.45 -9.83 -0.42
C GLU A 98 -18.77 -10.92 -1.24
N TYR A 99 -17.44 -10.88 -1.34
CA TYR A 99 -16.65 -11.87 -2.05
C TYR A 99 -16.77 -13.27 -1.42
N ILE A 100 -16.68 -13.36 -0.09
CA ILE A 100 -16.86 -14.62 0.67
C ILE A 100 -18.22 -15.24 0.36
N LYS A 101 -19.30 -14.44 0.32
CA LYS A 101 -20.63 -14.92 -0.07
C LYS A 101 -20.66 -15.47 -1.49
N ALA A 102 -20.10 -14.74 -2.45
CA ALA A 102 -20.09 -15.17 -3.85
C ALA A 102 -19.33 -16.50 -4.01
N LEU A 103 -18.20 -16.63 -3.31
CA LEU A 103 -17.41 -17.85 -3.30
C LEU A 103 -18.17 -19.02 -2.65
N ALA A 104 -18.82 -18.79 -1.51
CA ALA A 104 -19.65 -19.78 -0.82
C ALA A 104 -20.82 -20.25 -1.69
N LYS A 105 -21.51 -19.32 -2.38
CA LYS A 105 -22.57 -19.65 -3.36
C LYS A 105 -22.03 -20.51 -4.51
N LYS A 106 -20.88 -20.15 -5.09
CA LYS A 106 -20.27 -20.86 -6.22
C LYS A 106 -19.92 -22.31 -5.91
N PHE A 107 -19.52 -22.58 -4.67
CA PHE A 107 -19.13 -23.91 -4.22
C PHE A 107 -20.19 -24.61 -3.36
N ASP A 108 -21.32 -23.96 -3.09
CA ASP A 108 -22.43 -24.52 -2.30
C ASP A 108 -21.89 -25.08 -0.96
N SER A 109 -21.16 -24.22 -0.25
CA SER A 109 -20.37 -24.59 0.92
C SER A 109 -20.57 -23.58 2.05
N LYS A 110 -20.49 -24.07 3.29
CA LYS A 110 -20.43 -23.23 4.49
C LYS A 110 -19.15 -22.38 4.50
N ILE A 111 -19.22 -21.28 5.24
CA ILE A 111 -18.10 -20.40 5.56
C ILE A 111 -17.69 -20.71 6.99
N ILE A 112 -16.38 -20.86 7.24
CA ILE A 112 -15.84 -21.12 8.58
C ILE A 112 -14.85 -20.02 8.92
N SER A 113 -15.00 -19.33 10.05
CA SER A 113 -13.99 -18.37 10.51
C SER A 113 -12.74 -19.06 11.04
N GLU A 114 -11.67 -18.30 11.26
CA GLU A 114 -10.44 -18.79 11.91
C GLU A 114 -10.65 -19.31 13.34
N THR A 115 -11.70 -18.85 14.03
CA THR A 115 -12.09 -19.34 15.35
C THR A 115 -12.97 -20.60 15.30
N GLY A 116 -13.32 -21.07 14.10
CA GLY A 116 -14.15 -22.26 13.87
C GLY A 116 -15.65 -21.99 13.88
N GLU A 117 -16.08 -20.73 13.95
CA GLU A 117 -17.49 -20.37 13.87
C GLU A 117 -18.02 -20.60 12.45
N GLU A 118 -19.23 -21.18 12.36
CA GLU A 118 -19.87 -21.48 11.09
C GLU A 118 -20.83 -20.38 10.65
N TYR A 119 -20.63 -19.92 9.42
CA TYR A 119 -21.49 -18.95 8.75
C TYR A 119 -22.10 -19.55 7.47
N THR A 120 -23.24 -19.01 7.08
CA THR A 120 -23.91 -19.21 5.81
C THR A 120 -23.86 -17.91 5.01
N VAL A 121 -24.21 -18.01 3.73
CA VAL A 121 -24.38 -16.85 2.85
C VAL A 121 -25.35 -15.81 3.43
N ASP A 122 -26.35 -16.26 4.19
CA ASP A 122 -27.42 -15.41 4.72
C ASP A 122 -27.09 -14.77 6.07
N ASN A 123 -26.07 -15.24 6.79
CA ASN A 123 -25.76 -14.76 8.14
C ASN A 123 -24.35 -14.16 8.30
N ILE A 124 -23.46 -14.29 7.31
CA ILE A 124 -22.09 -13.78 7.39
C ILE A 124 -22.02 -12.26 7.58
N ASP A 125 -23.05 -11.51 7.17
CA ASP A 125 -23.14 -10.07 7.44
C ASP A 125 -23.28 -9.71 8.92
N LYS A 126 -23.57 -10.70 9.78
CA LYS A 126 -23.62 -10.50 11.24
C LYS A 126 -22.23 -10.53 11.88
N PHE A 127 -21.20 -10.89 11.13
CA PHE A 127 -19.83 -10.81 11.62
C PHE A 127 -19.49 -9.35 11.99
N ASP A 128 -19.02 -9.15 13.21
CA ASP A 128 -18.67 -7.82 13.73
C ASP A 128 -17.32 -7.35 13.19
N TYR A 129 -17.32 -6.92 11.93
CA TYR A 129 -16.12 -6.35 11.31
C TYR A 129 -15.78 -4.96 11.85
N GLU A 130 -16.77 -4.21 12.36
CA GLU A 130 -16.53 -2.89 12.96
C GLU A 130 -15.68 -3.02 14.23
N GLY A 131 -15.95 -4.05 15.05
CA GLY A 131 -15.12 -4.41 16.19
C GLY A 131 -13.67 -4.70 15.82
N ASP A 132 -13.41 -5.39 14.70
CA ASP A 132 -12.03 -5.62 14.20
C ASP A 132 -11.34 -4.31 13.81
N ILE A 133 -12.04 -3.40 13.11
CA ILE A 133 -11.48 -2.10 12.73
C ILE A 133 -11.11 -1.30 13.97
N LEU A 134 -12.02 -1.18 14.94
CA LEU A 134 -11.79 -0.44 16.19
C LEU A 134 -10.65 -1.05 17.01
N TYR A 135 -10.58 -2.37 17.12
CA TYR A 135 -9.49 -3.07 17.78
C TYR A 135 -8.15 -2.80 17.09
N GLY A 136 -8.12 -2.77 15.76
CA GLY A 136 -6.93 -2.40 15.01
C GLY A 136 -6.50 -0.96 15.23
N ILE A 137 -7.44 -0.01 15.24
CA ILE A 137 -7.18 1.41 15.56
C ILE A 137 -6.59 1.55 16.97
N GLU A 138 -7.17 0.88 17.97
CA GLU A 138 -6.65 0.85 19.35
C GLU A 138 -5.22 0.27 19.38
N GLY A 139 -4.97 -0.79 18.62
CA GLY A 139 -3.64 -1.37 18.45
C GLY A 139 -2.62 -0.34 17.92
N ILE A 140 -2.99 0.47 16.93
CA ILE A 140 -2.14 1.56 16.42
C ILE A 140 -1.96 2.64 17.49
N SER A 141 -3.04 3.07 18.13
CA SER A 141 -3.06 4.10 19.17
C SER A 141 -2.08 3.79 20.30
N SER A 142 -2.10 2.55 20.79
CA SER A 142 -1.20 2.07 21.84
C SER A 142 0.31 2.14 21.49
N ARG A 143 0.66 2.26 20.21
CA ARG A 143 2.04 2.32 19.72
C ARG A 143 2.51 3.75 19.44
N VAL A 144 1.61 4.59 18.94
CA VAL A 144 1.95 5.95 18.54
C VAL A 144 1.76 6.98 19.65
N LYS A 145 1.13 6.60 20.77
CA LYS A 145 0.96 7.46 21.96
C LYS A 145 1.97 7.09 23.07
N GLY A 146 2.31 8.09 23.88
CA GLY A 146 3.15 7.92 25.09
C GLY A 146 4.61 8.37 24.92
N GLU A 147 5.40 8.26 25.99
CA GLU A 147 6.79 8.74 26.03
C GLU A 147 7.72 7.98 25.08
N ASP A 148 7.42 6.69 24.83
CA ASP A 148 8.16 5.81 23.92
C ASP A 148 7.44 5.63 22.56
N SER A 149 6.71 6.65 22.10
CA SER A 149 5.93 6.58 20.86
C SER A 149 6.82 6.18 19.66
N THR A 150 6.41 5.13 18.94
CA THR A 150 7.04 4.74 17.68
C THR A 150 6.08 4.95 16.52
N LEU A 151 6.64 5.16 15.31
CA LEU A 151 5.84 5.10 14.10
C LEU A 151 5.26 3.69 13.95
N TYR A 152 3.97 3.62 13.64
CA TYR A 152 3.32 2.37 13.29
C TYR A 152 2.83 2.47 11.84
N SER A 153 3.15 1.47 11.03
CA SER A 153 2.81 1.49 9.61
C SER A 153 1.95 0.28 9.22
N ILE A 154 1.02 0.50 8.31
CA ILE A 154 0.23 -0.56 7.67
C ILE A 154 0.48 -0.56 6.16
N PHE A 155 0.44 -1.75 5.56
CA PHE A 155 0.49 -1.89 4.11
C PHE A 155 -0.88 -1.63 3.50
N GLY A 156 -0.94 -0.68 2.56
CA GLY A 156 -2.06 -0.48 1.65
C GLY A 156 -1.80 -1.12 0.28
N ILE A 157 -2.74 -0.96 -0.64
CA ILE A 157 -2.65 -1.55 -2.00
C ILE A 157 -1.57 -0.90 -2.87
N ASN A 158 -1.35 0.42 -2.71
CA ASN A 158 -0.44 1.22 -3.52
C ASN A 158 0.74 1.73 -2.69
N ARG A 159 0.52 1.97 -1.39
CA ARG A 159 1.47 2.67 -0.51
C ARG A 159 1.35 2.20 0.93
N ILE A 160 2.47 2.18 1.64
CA ILE A 160 2.50 2.06 3.10
C ILE A 160 1.93 3.35 3.72
N VAL A 161 1.17 3.22 4.80
CA VAL A 161 0.65 4.35 5.59
C VAL A 161 1.25 4.31 6.99
N SER A 162 1.98 5.35 7.35
CA SER A 162 2.57 5.52 8.69
C SER A 162 1.72 6.45 9.55
N PHE A 163 1.42 6.03 10.78
CA PHE A 163 0.62 6.79 11.73
C PHE A 163 1.49 7.50 12.77
N ASN A 164 1.04 8.69 13.16
CA ASN A 164 1.51 9.41 14.34
C ASN A 164 0.35 9.66 15.30
N GLN A 165 0.66 10.26 16.45
CA GLN A 165 -0.34 10.60 17.44
C GLN A 165 -1.42 11.55 16.91
N GLU A 166 -1.08 12.57 16.12
CA GLU A 166 -2.06 13.54 15.61
C GLU A 166 -3.12 12.87 14.71
N MET A 167 -2.71 11.96 13.84
CA MET A 167 -3.61 11.21 12.98
C MET A 167 -4.57 10.34 13.80
N ILE A 168 -4.05 9.64 14.82
CA ILE A 168 -4.88 8.82 15.71
C ILE A 168 -5.81 9.67 16.56
N ASP A 169 -5.34 10.79 17.10
CA ASP A 169 -6.19 11.71 17.87
C ASP A 169 -7.33 12.25 16.99
N ARG A 170 -7.09 12.51 15.71
CA ARG A 170 -8.14 12.90 14.76
C ARG A 170 -9.16 11.78 14.55
N ILE A 171 -8.71 10.53 14.43
CA ILE A 171 -9.58 9.36 14.26
C ILE A 171 -10.43 9.16 15.52
N GLU A 172 -9.83 9.09 16.70
CA GLU A 172 -10.51 8.79 17.96
C GLU A 172 -11.45 9.90 18.43
N ASN A 173 -11.15 11.16 18.13
CA ASN A 173 -12.00 12.30 18.51
C ASN A 173 -13.05 12.67 17.44
N SER A 174 -13.15 11.89 16.35
CA SER A 174 -14.17 12.11 15.32
C SER A 174 -15.53 11.51 15.68
N ASP A 175 -16.59 11.98 15.02
CA ASP A 175 -17.95 11.42 15.19
C ASP A 175 -18.04 9.94 14.76
N SER A 176 -17.20 9.53 13.80
CA SER A 176 -17.11 8.14 13.31
C SER A 176 -15.64 7.75 13.13
N PRO A 177 -15.00 7.11 14.14
CA PRO A 177 -13.60 6.68 14.03
C PRO A 177 -13.35 5.73 12.86
N ILE A 178 -14.29 4.82 12.57
CA ILE A 178 -14.17 3.86 11.46
C ILE A 178 -14.15 4.59 10.12
N ASP A 179 -15.06 5.53 9.90
CA ASP A 179 -15.15 6.24 8.61
C ASP A 179 -13.97 7.21 8.44
N THR A 180 -13.57 7.90 9.52
CA THR A 180 -12.39 8.77 9.51
C THR A 180 -11.11 7.99 9.20
N PHE A 181 -10.92 6.82 9.83
CA PHE A 181 -9.80 5.93 9.52
C PHE A 181 -9.87 5.45 8.06
N SER A 182 -11.01 4.94 7.62
CA SER A 182 -11.21 4.35 6.28
C SER A 182 -10.95 5.38 5.19
N ASN A 183 -11.50 6.59 5.32
CA ASN A 183 -11.30 7.68 4.38
C ASN A 183 -9.84 8.14 4.35
N MET A 184 -9.22 8.31 5.52
CA MET A 184 -7.82 8.74 5.62
C MET A 184 -6.88 7.76 4.89
N ILE A 185 -7.00 6.46 5.14
CA ILE A 185 -6.12 5.49 4.49
C ILE A 185 -6.41 5.37 3.00
N LYS A 186 -7.69 5.45 2.59
CA LYS A 186 -8.11 5.42 1.18
C LYS A 186 -7.55 6.62 0.42
N GLU A 187 -7.68 7.84 0.94
CA GLU A 187 -7.18 9.05 0.31
C GLU A 187 -5.67 8.94 0.00
N ILE A 188 -4.88 8.44 0.95
CA ILE A 188 -3.43 8.25 0.77
C ILE A 188 -3.12 7.26 -0.37
N GLN A 189 -3.92 6.21 -0.54
CA GLN A 189 -3.70 5.22 -1.61
C GLN A 189 -3.88 5.80 -3.00
N TYR A 190 -4.75 6.80 -3.17
CA TYR A 190 -5.20 7.30 -4.47
C TYR A 190 -4.82 8.76 -4.75
N LEU A 191 -3.82 9.28 -4.04
CA LEU A 191 -3.25 10.60 -4.35
C LEU A 191 -2.76 10.65 -5.80
N ASP A 192 -3.23 11.67 -6.52
CA ASP A 192 -2.79 11.98 -7.89
C ASP A 192 -1.40 12.63 -7.87
N ALA A 193 -0.40 11.78 -7.65
CA ALA A 193 0.99 12.18 -7.53
C ALA A 193 1.94 11.02 -7.82
N PHE A 194 3.11 11.37 -8.34
CA PHE A 194 4.18 10.42 -8.59
C PHE A 194 4.87 10.01 -7.29
N SER A 195 4.93 8.71 -6.98
CA SER A 195 5.79 8.20 -5.91
C SER A 195 7.25 8.17 -6.37
N ALA A 196 8.13 8.91 -5.71
CA ALA A 196 9.53 8.93 -6.08
C ALA A 196 10.20 7.58 -5.81
N ASN A 197 10.71 6.93 -6.86
CA ASN A 197 11.42 5.66 -6.74
C ASN A 197 12.83 5.83 -6.18
N GLN A 198 13.26 4.89 -5.33
CA GLN A 198 14.63 4.82 -4.82
C GLN A 198 15.59 4.33 -5.91
N ARG A 199 16.79 4.91 -5.94
CA ARG A 199 17.93 4.35 -6.69
C ARG A 199 19.14 4.23 -5.77
N PHE A 200 19.89 3.16 -5.95
CA PHE A 200 21.09 2.87 -5.17
C PHE A 200 22.31 2.75 -6.07
N PHE A 201 23.39 3.43 -5.68
CA PHE A 201 24.66 3.39 -6.41
C PHE A 201 25.78 3.01 -5.45
N ARG A 202 26.73 2.19 -5.92
CA ARG A 202 27.94 1.86 -5.15
C ARG A 202 29.12 2.62 -5.72
N ASN A 203 29.78 3.42 -4.89
CA ASN A 203 31.04 4.05 -5.24
C ASN A 203 32.12 2.96 -5.42
N LYS A 204 32.82 2.98 -6.55
CA LYS A 204 33.88 1.99 -6.84
C LYS A 204 35.14 2.20 -6.00
N GLU A 205 35.41 3.42 -5.55
CA GLU A 205 36.64 3.75 -4.83
C GLU A 205 36.59 3.34 -3.36
N ASP A 206 35.50 3.68 -2.66
CA ASP A 206 35.37 3.42 -1.22
C ASP A 206 34.27 2.41 -0.88
N GLY A 207 33.56 1.87 -1.87
CA GLY A 207 32.54 0.84 -1.69
C GLY A 207 31.23 1.34 -1.07
N LYS A 208 31.11 2.63 -0.75
CA LYS A 208 29.93 3.18 -0.07
C LYS A 208 28.70 3.16 -0.97
N ILE A 209 27.54 2.92 -0.36
CA ILE A 209 26.25 2.95 -1.06
C ILE A 209 25.60 4.33 -0.89
N ILE A 210 25.15 4.89 -2.00
CA ILE A 210 24.45 6.17 -2.10
C ILE A 210 23.00 5.88 -2.46
N GLY A 211 22.07 6.32 -1.63
CA GLY A 211 20.65 6.33 -1.95
C GLY A 211 20.26 7.65 -2.61
N THR A 212 19.39 7.62 -3.61
CA THR A 212 18.89 8.85 -4.22
C THR A 212 17.44 8.76 -4.67
N TYR A 213 16.78 9.92 -4.61
CA TYR A 213 15.48 10.16 -5.21
C TYR A 213 15.61 11.18 -6.35
N THR A 214 14.53 11.41 -7.09
CA THR A 214 14.49 12.45 -8.12
C THR A 214 13.26 13.32 -7.93
N LEU A 215 13.45 14.63 -8.00
CA LEU A 215 12.38 15.62 -8.07
C LEU A 215 12.43 16.29 -9.44
N THR A 216 11.31 16.22 -10.16
CA THR A 216 11.19 16.72 -11.53
C THR A 216 10.31 17.97 -11.56
N GLN A 217 10.70 18.95 -12.37
CA GLN A 217 9.93 20.17 -12.63
C GLN A 217 8.49 19.84 -12.98
N ASN A 218 7.57 20.64 -12.43
CA ASN A 218 6.13 20.57 -12.66
C ASN A 218 5.46 19.22 -12.30
N LEU A 219 6.19 18.27 -11.71
CA LEU A 219 5.64 16.98 -11.31
C LEU A 219 5.30 16.99 -9.82
N ARG A 220 4.01 16.81 -9.50
CA ARG A 220 3.58 16.58 -8.12
C ARG A 220 4.12 15.25 -7.64
N THR A 221 4.88 15.27 -6.53
CA THR A 221 5.74 14.15 -6.14
C THR A 221 5.58 13.81 -4.66
N ILE A 222 5.41 12.52 -4.35
CA ILE A 222 5.46 11.98 -2.99
C ILE A 222 6.89 11.57 -2.66
N LEU A 223 7.39 12.06 -1.53
CA LEU A 223 8.76 11.86 -1.05
C LEU A 223 8.75 11.57 0.46
N PRO A 224 9.67 10.74 0.98
CA PRO A 224 9.79 10.58 2.42
C PRO A 224 10.34 11.86 3.06
N TYR A 225 9.76 12.34 4.17
CA TYR A 225 10.31 13.50 4.86
C TYR A 225 11.71 13.23 5.43
N LYS A 226 11.95 11.99 5.86
CA LYS A 226 13.27 11.47 6.23
C LYS A 226 13.56 10.25 5.37
N PRO A 227 14.65 10.24 4.59
CA PRO A 227 14.90 9.15 3.67
C PRO A 227 15.37 7.90 4.42
N SER A 228 14.87 6.74 4.01
CA SER A 228 15.30 5.42 4.47
C SER A 228 15.09 4.40 3.37
N VAL A 229 15.74 3.25 3.44
CA VAL A 229 15.45 2.13 2.51
C VAL A 229 14.01 1.67 2.71
N GLU A 230 13.24 1.64 1.64
CA GLU A 230 11.84 1.20 1.64
C GLU A 230 11.75 -0.33 1.72
N PHE A 231 10.60 -0.84 2.15
CA PHE A 231 10.40 -2.27 2.40
C PHE A 231 10.69 -3.11 1.15
N GLU A 232 10.27 -2.62 -0.01
CA GLU A 232 10.43 -3.22 -1.33
C GLU A 232 11.91 -3.40 -1.72
N ASN A 233 12.80 -2.57 -1.16
CA ASN A 233 14.24 -2.61 -1.42
C ASN A 233 15.04 -3.25 -0.27
N SER A 234 14.39 -3.62 0.82
CA SER A 234 15.05 -4.06 2.05
C SER A 234 15.80 -5.40 1.92
N ASP A 235 15.45 -6.23 0.94
CA ASP A 235 16.19 -7.45 0.59
C ASP A 235 17.45 -7.16 -0.23
N MET A 236 17.49 -6.02 -0.93
CA MET A 236 18.61 -5.62 -1.78
C MET A 236 19.68 -4.84 -1.03
N VAL A 237 19.27 -3.97 -0.10
CA VAL A 237 20.18 -3.10 0.66
C VAL A 237 19.61 -2.84 2.05
N LYS A 238 20.46 -2.76 3.09
CA LYS A 238 20.02 -2.37 4.43
C LYS A 238 20.20 -0.88 4.63
N ASN A 239 19.32 -0.29 5.44
CA ASN A 239 19.38 1.16 5.70
C ASN A 239 20.71 1.59 6.33
N GLU A 240 21.30 0.74 7.18
CA GLU A 240 22.61 0.97 7.81
C GLU A 240 23.80 0.92 6.83
N ASP A 241 23.62 0.34 5.65
CA ASP A 241 24.66 0.31 4.60
C ASP A 241 24.69 1.60 3.76
N ILE A 242 23.66 2.45 3.88
CA ILE A 242 23.57 3.70 3.13
C ILE A 242 24.47 4.76 3.78
N ALA A 243 25.48 5.21 3.05
CA ALA A 243 26.41 6.21 3.54
C ALA A 243 25.81 7.62 3.55
N PHE A 244 25.01 7.97 2.54
CA PHE A 244 24.28 9.23 2.47
C PHE A 244 23.13 9.15 1.46
N TRP A 245 22.16 10.05 1.62
CA TRP A 245 20.99 10.20 0.77
C TRP A 245 21.04 11.53 0.04
N ASN A 246 20.80 11.49 -1.26
CA ASN A 246 20.71 12.70 -2.10
C ASN A 246 19.38 12.78 -2.82
N ILE A 247 19.10 13.94 -3.41
CA ILE A 247 18.02 14.12 -4.37
C ILE A 247 18.56 14.75 -5.65
N GLY A 248 18.27 14.11 -6.78
CA GLY A 248 18.51 14.67 -8.12
C GLY A 248 17.41 15.64 -8.50
N LEU A 249 17.79 16.80 -9.03
CA LEU A 249 16.88 17.84 -9.48
C LEU A 249 16.84 17.86 -11.01
N VAL A 250 15.65 17.73 -11.58
CA VAL A 250 15.44 17.66 -13.04
C VAL A 250 14.56 18.81 -13.50
N THR A 251 15.03 19.56 -14.50
CA THR A 251 14.23 20.57 -15.20
C THR A 251 13.84 20.09 -16.59
N ILE A 252 12.81 20.72 -17.15
CA ILE A 252 12.32 20.48 -18.51
C ILE A 252 12.53 21.78 -19.29
N ASP A 253 13.32 21.73 -20.36
CA ASP A 253 13.72 22.92 -21.10
C ASP A 253 12.67 23.40 -22.11
N GLU A 254 12.17 22.50 -22.97
CA GLU A 254 11.27 22.83 -24.08
C GLU A 254 9.93 22.08 -24.00
N ASP A 255 9.94 20.79 -24.37
CA ASP A 255 8.73 19.97 -24.48
C ASP A 255 8.77 18.80 -23.48
N GLU A 256 7.79 18.73 -22.59
CA GLU A 256 7.62 17.63 -21.64
C GLU A 256 7.35 16.27 -22.32
N ASN A 257 6.93 16.27 -23.59
CA ASN A 257 6.71 15.05 -24.37
C ASN A 257 7.97 14.57 -25.10
N ASP A 258 9.05 15.36 -25.13
CA ASP A 258 10.35 14.95 -25.66
C ASP A 258 11.26 14.46 -24.51
N PRO A 259 11.62 13.17 -24.47
CA PRO A 259 12.56 12.64 -23.49
C PRO A 259 13.90 13.37 -23.41
N ASN A 260 14.32 14.05 -24.49
CA ASN A 260 15.57 14.81 -24.52
C ASN A 260 15.48 16.17 -23.81
N SER A 261 14.27 16.66 -23.52
CA SER A 261 14.05 17.92 -22.80
C SER A 261 14.37 17.85 -21.31
N TYR A 262 14.53 16.64 -20.76
CA TYR A 262 14.78 16.41 -19.34
C TYR A 262 16.26 16.53 -19.01
N GLN A 263 16.61 17.53 -18.20
CA GLN A 263 18.00 17.82 -17.82
C GLN A 263 18.18 17.73 -16.32
N VAL A 264 19.18 16.96 -15.88
CA VAL A 264 19.62 16.96 -14.48
C VAL A 264 20.43 18.24 -14.24
N VAL A 265 19.89 19.14 -13.44
CA VAL A 265 20.52 20.45 -13.17
C VAL A 265 21.40 20.44 -11.92
N GLY A 266 21.26 19.43 -11.07
CA GLY A 266 22.10 19.28 -9.89
C GLY A 266 21.63 18.19 -8.95
N GLN A 267 22.37 18.04 -7.84
CA GLN A 267 22.04 17.16 -6.73
C GLN A 267 22.22 17.90 -5.40
N LEU A 268 21.42 17.53 -4.40
CA LEU A 268 21.54 18.03 -3.04
C LEU A 268 21.58 16.86 -2.06
N ASP A 269 22.26 17.06 -0.92
CA ASP A 269 22.02 16.23 0.26
C ASP A 269 20.52 16.30 0.61
N TYR A 270 19.93 15.16 0.93
CA TYR A 270 18.49 15.07 1.11
C TYR A 270 18.00 15.91 2.30
N ASN A 271 18.76 15.99 3.40
CA ASN A 271 18.38 16.80 4.55
C ASN A 271 18.45 18.29 4.23
N ASP A 272 19.44 18.70 3.44
CA ASP A 272 19.55 20.09 3.00
C ASP A 272 18.44 20.45 2.01
N PHE A 273 18.03 19.52 1.14
CA PHE A 273 16.82 19.68 0.32
C PHE A 273 15.59 19.93 1.18
N ILE A 274 15.31 19.10 2.20
CA ILE A 274 14.13 19.25 3.06
C ILE A 274 14.14 20.60 3.82
N LYS A 275 15.32 21.10 4.22
CA LYS A 275 15.45 22.42 4.85
C LYS A 275 15.15 23.56 3.88
N LYS A 276 15.57 23.44 2.61
CA LYS A 276 15.37 24.44 1.56
C LYS A 276 13.97 24.39 0.92
N LEU A 277 13.26 23.28 1.05
CA LEU A 277 11.93 23.12 0.46
C LEU A 277 10.94 24.13 1.08
N PRO A 278 10.26 24.97 0.27
CA PRO A 278 9.32 25.97 0.80
C PRO A 278 8.19 25.30 1.58
N LYS A 279 7.89 25.81 2.78
CA LYS A 279 6.89 25.23 3.69
C LYS A 279 5.46 25.26 3.13
N ASP A 280 5.16 26.17 2.22
CA ASP A 280 3.88 26.24 1.49
C ASP A 280 3.79 25.28 0.29
N LYS A 281 4.87 24.56 -0.01
CA LYS A 281 4.97 23.66 -1.17
C LYS A 281 4.97 22.18 -0.83
N TYR A 282 4.75 21.84 0.43
CA TYR A 282 4.46 20.46 0.79
C TYR A 282 3.56 20.36 2.00
N HIS A 283 2.94 19.20 2.15
CA HIS A 283 2.27 18.78 3.38
C HIS A 283 2.51 17.30 3.62
N PHE A 284 2.40 16.88 4.87
CA PHE A 284 2.45 15.47 5.24
C PHE A 284 1.17 14.77 4.78
N ILE A 285 1.33 13.63 4.11
CA ILE A 285 0.21 12.76 3.74
C ILE A 285 0.01 11.67 4.80
N ASP A 286 1.09 11.33 5.51
CA ASP A 286 1.12 10.44 6.65
C ASP A 286 2.29 10.85 7.57
N ALA A 287 2.65 10.03 8.54
CA ALA A 287 3.74 10.36 9.47
C ALA A 287 5.17 10.27 8.89
N SER A 288 5.33 9.73 7.68
CA SER A 288 6.63 9.46 7.05
C SER A 288 6.85 10.21 5.74
N TYR A 289 5.81 10.45 4.97
CA TYR A 289 5.85 10.97 3.60
C TYR A 289 5.16 12.32 3.49
N ILE A 290 5.70 13.13 2.58
CA ILE A 290 5.16 14.42 2.18
C ILE A 290 4.74 14.38 0.70
N LEU A 291 3.70 15.13 0.39
CA LEU A 291 3.35 15.49 -0.97
C LEU A 291 3.96 16.85 -1.30
N VAL A 292 4.83 16.89 -2.30
CA VAL A 292 5.44 18.11 -2.81
C VAL A 292 4.66 18.59 -4.03
N GLU A 293 4.17 19.83 -3.95
CA GLU A 293 3.48 20.48 -5.06
C GLU A 293 4.43 20.77 -6.22
N PRO A 294 3.92 20.82 -7.47
CA PRO A 294 4.72 21.15 -8.65
C PRO A 294 5.60 22.39 -8.44
N LEU A 295 6.91 22.23 -8.67
CA LEU A 295 7.89 23.31 -8.62
C LEU A 295 8.26 23.73 -10.04
N SER A 296 8.27 25.04 -10.29
CA SER A 296 8.75 25.59 -11.55
C SER A 296 10.26 25.41 -11.71
N LYS A 297 10.75 25.63 -12.93
CA LYS A 297 12.19 25.61 -13.24
C LYS A 297 12.98 26.53 -12.31
N GLU A 298 12.51 27.75 -12.11
CA GLU A 298 13.17 28.76 -11.26
C GLU A 298 13.22 28.31 -9.81
N LYS A 299 12.15 27.68 -9.30
CA LYS A 299 12.13 27.15 -7.93
C LYS A 299 13.10 25.99 -7.77
N ILE A 300 13.19 25.09 -8.75
CA ILE A 300 14.16 23.99 -8.73
C ILE A 300 15.59 24.53 -8.74
N LEU A 301 15.91 25.47 -9.64
CA LEU A 301 17.23 26.09 -9.69
C LEU A 301 17.56 26.84 -8.41
N GLY A 302 16.59 27.54 -7.82
CA GLY A 302 16.75 28.24 -6.53
C GLY A 302 17.10 27.31 -5.36
N LEU A 303 16.74 26.01 -5.40
CA LEU A 303 17.18 25.05 -4.37
C LEU A 303 18.70 24.81 -4.40
N LEU A 304 19.35 25.00 -5.55
CA LEU A 304 20.79 24.83 -5.72
C LEU A 304 21.59 26.05 -5.24
N GLU A 305 20.96 27.21 -5.13
CA GLU A 305 21.63 28.42 -4.65
C GLU A 305 22.07 28.25 -3.19
N ILE A 306 23.30 28.69 -2.88
CA ILE A 306 23.83 28.69 -1.52
C ILE A 306 23.17 29.88 -0.81
N SER A 307 22.49 29.61 0.30
CA SER A 307 22.04 30.67 1.21
C SER A 307 23.29 31.33 1.79
N VAL A 308 23.67 32.48 1.25
CA VAL A 308 24.68 33.35 1.86
C VAL A 308 24.00 33.99 3.07
N ASN A 309 24.14 33.37 4.23
CA ASN A 309 23.84 34.00 5.52
C ASN A 309 25.07 34.77 5.99
#